data_AF-A0A3M1TM67-F1
#
_entry.id   AF-A0A3M1TM67-F1
#
_cell.length_a   1.000
_cell.length_b   1.000
_cell.length_c   1.000
_cell.angle_alpha   90.00
_cell.angle_beta   90.00
_cell.angle_gamma   90.00
#
_symmetry.space_group_name_H-M   'P 1'
#
loop_
_entity.id
_entity.type
_entity.pdbx_description
1 polymer ?
#
loop_
_entity_poly.entity_id
_entity_poly.type
_entity_poly.pdbx_seq_one_letter_code
_entity_poly.pdbx_strand_id
1 'polypeptide(L)'
;METVGRSKVGGPARLSTVAPLPRAGRGGSGGARFVQPVGARLLKGLVALPIPAVEGRRYRLRVWLKLDRLERRPKGQPPGLSAAVRFIDEKGEAVPYRGRPWLFGKPVRAAEWTERSLEFVVPRGAFAFEPAVLFTWYGEASVDDAEVVPAEPPDWEEVPGQGLDLHHLPGDGLDAKTREELTDTARRLSKRLGVPLPHPLHYYKYPDRKTLRYLLGVKGDVHIVLPDEVHSILPVDAFGIARLLADRGWAPDLKTPPLLSRGLAVALAGRWLGEPPEKLARRLAGQRRLPSIETMGLSSGTFYRVHPAAAYAVAGAFVGWLIDHFGIDRFKTLYTSFGTQEPGPLFAERVEAVYGVPLKALEVQWRASLAL
;
A
#
# COMPACT_ATOMS: atom_id res chain seq x y z
N MET A 1 -5.54 61.01 -4.31
CA MET A 1 -4.78 59.81 -3.91
C MET A 1 -5.76 58.66 -3.87
N GLU A 2 -5.45 57.57 -4.61
CA GLU A 2 -5.69 56.14 -4.24
C GLU A 2 -7.12 55.67 -3.90
N THR A 3 -7.67 54.52 -4.32
CA THR A 3 -7.38 53.43 -5.26
C THR A 3 -8.63 52.51 -5.25
N VAL A 4 -8.90 51.78 -6.36
CA VAL A 4 -9.31 50.36 -6.48
C VAL A 4 -10.46 49.85 -5.58
N GLY A 5 -11.64 49.49 -6.09
CA GLY A 5 -11.92 48.36 -6.99
C GLY A 5 -12.14 47.05 -6.20
N ARG A 6 -13.40 46.63 -6.00
CA ARG A 6 -13.75 45.30 -5.43
C ARG A 6 -14.52 44.43 -6.42
N SER A 7 -14.00 43.22 -6.55
CA SER A 7 -14.36 42.11 -7.42
C SER A 7 -15.59 41.35 -6.90
N LYS A 8 -16.41 40.85 -7.85
CA LYS A 8 -17.43 39.83 -7.63
C LYS A 8 -16.76 38.46 -7.45
N VAL A 9 -16.94 37.86 -6.28
CA VAL A 9 -16.61 36.45 -6.03
C VAL A 9 -17.67 35.59 -6.72
N GLY A 10 -17.27 34.85 -7.76
CA GLY A 10 -18.10 33.80 -8.37
C GLY A 10 -18.20 32.60 -7.42
N GLY A 11 -19.44 32.16 -7.14
CA GLY A 11 -19.71 30.94 -6.40
C GLY A 11 -19.33 29.67 -7.19
N PRO A 12 -19.29 28.50 -6.53
CA PRO A 12 -18.91 27.24 -7.17
C PRO A 12 -19.93 26.83 -8.25
N ALA A 13 -19.42 26.44 -9.41
CA ALA A 13 -20.23 25.91 -10.51
C ALA A 13 -20.91 24.60 -10.09
N ARG A 14 -22.24 24.54 -10.23
CA ARG A 14 -23.02 23.31 -10.08
C ARG A 14 -22.65 22.33 -11.20
N LEU A 15 -22.36 21.08 -10.83
CA LEU A 15 -22.32 19.95 -11.75
C LEU A 15 -23.73 19.76 -12.32
N SER A 16 -23.87 19.81 -13.64
CA SER A 16 -25.10 19.37 -14.31
C SER A 16 -25.19 17.85 -14.20
N THR A 17 -26.25 17.37 -13.55
CA THR A 17 -26.65 15.96 -13.50
C THR A 17 -26.89 15.45 -14.93
N VAL A 18 -26.16 14.39 -15.30
CA VAL A 18 -26.45 13.61 -16.51
C VAL A 18 -27.67 12.73 -16.22
N ALA A 19 -28.59 12.63 -17.19
CA ALA A 19 -29.84 11.88 -17.05
C ALA A 19 -29.60 10.38 -16.71
N PRO A 20 -30.48 9.74 -15.92
CA PRO A 20 -30.35 8.32 -15.59
C PRO A 20 -30.58 7.42 -16.82
N LEU A 21 -29.84 6.30 -16.89
CA LEU A 21 -29.97 5.28 -17.93
C LEU A 21 -31.33 4.55 -17.87
N PRO A 22 -31.87 4.06 -19.00
CA PRO A 22 -33.00 3.13 -18.99
C PRO A 22 -32.59 1.79 -18.37
N ARG A 23 -33.49 1.18 -17.57
CA ARG A 23 -33.28 -0.13 -16.93
C ARG A 23 -33.08 -1.23 -17.97
N ALA A 24 -32.04 -2.04 -17.81
CA ALA A 24 -31.80 -3.24 -18.60
C ALA A 24 -32.90 -4.29 -18.34
N GLY A 25 -33.61 -4.69 -19.40
CA GLY A 25 -34.44 -5.88 -19.40
C GLY A 25 -33.56 -7.14 -19.33
N ARG A 26 -34.01 -8.15 -18.58
CA ARG A 26 -33.30 -9.42 -18.40
C ARG A 26 -33.20 -10.17 -19.73
N GLY A 27 -32.00 -10.58 -20.10
CA GLY A 27 -31.76 -11.63 -21.11
C GLY A 27 -31.00 -11.15 -22.33
N GLY A 28 -29.66 -11.24 -22.28
CA GLY A 28 -28.77 -11.00 -23.41
C GLY A 28 -27.47 -10.37 -22.95
N SER A 29 -26.33 -10.96 -23.33
CA SER A 29 -25.01 -10.36 -23.19
C SER A 29 -24.91 -9.12 -24.08
N GLY A 30 -25.50 -8.01 -23.62
CA GLY A 30 -25.51 -6.73 -24.31
C GLY A 30 -24.35 -5.87 -23.83
N GLY A 31 -23.34 -5.68 -24.69
CA GLY A 31 -22.39 -4.58 -24.53
C GLY A 31 -23.15 -3.25 -24.60
N ALA A 32 -22.97 -2.39 -23.59
CA ALA A 32 -23.56 -1.07 -23.58
C ALA A 32 -22.81 -0.18 -24.57
N ARG A 33 -23.43 0.13 -25.72
CA ARG A 33 -22.85 1.05 -26.72
C ARG A 33 -23.11 2.49 -26.28
N PHE A 34 -22.07 3.22 -25.90
CA PHE A 34 -22.15 4.64 -25.59
C PHE A 34 -21.87 5.45 -26.87
N VAL A 35 -22.92 5.96 -27.52
CA VAL A 35 -22.77 6.93 -28.63
C VAL A 35 -23.26 8.28 -28.14
N GLN A 36 -22.34 9.17 -27.73
CA GLN A 36 -22.66 10.59 -27.59
C GLN A 36 -22.37 11.31 -28.91
N PRO A 37 -23.27 12.18 -29.41
CA PRO A 37 -23.03 12.93 -30.62
C PRO A 37 -21.86 13.91 -30.43
N VAL A 38 -21.03 13.97 -31.47
CA VAL A 38 -19.88 14.87 -31.64
C VAL A 38 -20.27 16.31 -31.33
N GLY A 39 -19.61 16.94 -30.34
CA GLY A 39 -19.74 18.39 -30.07
C GLY A 39 -19.79 18.85 -28.60
N ALA A 40 -19.69 17.97 -27.61
CA ALA A 40 -19.67 18.39 -26.20
C ALA A 40 -18.27 18.86 -25.76
N ARG A 41 -18.12 20.17 -25.47
CA ARG A 41 -16.97 20.72 -24.74
C ARG A 41 -16.97 20.17 -23.30
N LEU A 42 -16.37 19.00 -23.08
CA LEU A 42 -16.22 18.41 -21.75
C LEU A 42 -15.18 19.20 -20.95
N LEU A 43 -15.67 20.01 -20.00
CA LEU A 43 -14.81 20.74 -19.07
C LEU A 43 -14.25 19.88 -17.92
N LYS A 44 -14.67 18.61 -17.77
CA LYS A 44 -14.06 17.60 -16.88
C LYS A 44 -14.76 16.23 -17.00
N GLY A 45 -14.14 15.30 -17.75
CA GLY A 45 -14.31 13.84 -17.64
C GLY A 45 -15.65 13.22 -18.12
N LEU A 46 -15.57 11.98 -18.64
CA LEU A 46 -16.72 11.10 -18.81
C LEU A 46 -16.76 10.13 -17.62
N VAL A 47 -17.88 10.00 -16.92
CA VAL A 47 -18.05 9.11 -15.77
C VAL A 47 -19.22 8.17 -16.05
N ALA A 48 -18.99 6.86 -15.93
CA ALA A 48 -20.06 5.87 -16.05
C ALA A 48 -20.82 5.71 -14.72
N LEU A 49 -21.96 5.01 -14.75
CA LEU A 49 -22.66 4.66 -13.51
C LEU A 49 -21.77 3.81 -12.58
N PRO A 50 -21.96 3.92 -11.25
CA PRO A 50 -21.27 3.07 -10.30
C PRO A 50 -21.50 1.59 -10.58
N ILE A 51 -20.42 0.81 -10.58
CA ILE A 51 -20.42 -0.64 -10.69
C ILE A 51 -20.23 -1.22 -9.28
N PRO A 52 -21.10 -2.14 -8.82
CA PRO A 52 -20.93 -2.80 -7.53
C PRO A 52 -19.54 -3.43 -7.41
N ALA A 53 -18.88 -3.14 -6.30
CA ALA A 53 -17.53 -3.59 -6.04
C ALA A 53 -17.55 -4.82 -5.12
N VAL A 54 -16.62 -5.74 -5.35
CA VAL A 54 -16.31 -6.81 -4.39
C VAL A 54 -14.96 -6.48 -3.82
N GLU A 55 -14.89 -6.17 -2.52
CA GLU A 55 -13.65 -5.85 -1.81
C GLU A 55 -12.56 -6.91 -2.10
N GLY A 56 -11.33 -6.45 -2.38
CA GLY A 56 -10.20 -7.34 -2.70
C GLY A 56 -10.25 -7.95 -4.10
N ARG A 57 -11.39 -7.91 -4.81
CA ARG A 57 -11.49 -8.42 -6.18
C ARG A 57 -10.75 -7.49 -7.15
N ARG A 58 -10.09 -8.11 -8.13
CA ARG A 58 -9.38 -7.41 -9.19
C ARG A 58 -10.27 -7.23 -10.42
N TYR A 59 -10.16 -6.07 -11.03
CA TYR A 59 -10.84 -5.72 -12.28
C TYR A 59 -9.85 -5.14 -13.28
N ARG A 60 -10.20 -5.25 -14.56
CA ARG A 60 -9.53 -4.60 -15.68
C ARG A 60 -10.55 -3.71 -16.38
N LEU A 61 -10.32 -2.40 -16.33
CA LEU A 61 -11.03 -1.41 -17.15
C LEU A 61 -10.29 -1.29 -18.49
N ARG A 62 -10.94 -1.60 -19.60
CA ARG A 62 -10.45 -1.37 -20.96
C ARG A 62 -11.25 -0.22 -21.57
N VAL A 63 -10.57 0.75 -22.16
CA VAL A 63 -11.18 1.90 -22.80
C VAL A 63 -10.53 2.10 -24.15
N TRP A 64 -11.33 2.23 -25.21
CA TRP A 64 -10.87 2.61 -26.53
C TRP A 64 -11.03 4.10 -26.71
N LEU A 65 -9.92 4.75 -27.02
CA LEU A 65 -9.87 6.20 -27.03
C LEU A 65 -9.00 6.73 -28.17
N LYS A 66 -9.39 7.88 -28.69
CA LYS A 66 -8.70 8.60 -29.75
C LYS A 66 -8.68 10.09 -29.42
N LEU A 67 -7.51 10.71 -29.44
CA LEU A 67 -7.39 12.16 -29.30
C LEU A 67 -7.61 12.81 -30.67
N ASP A 68 -8.77 13.42 -30.88
CA ASP A 68 -9.12 14.00 -32.18
C ASP A 68 -8.47 15.38 -32.38
N ARG A 69 -8.45 16.21 -31.34
CA ARG A 69 -7.89 17.57 -31.44
C ARG A 69 -7.26 18.04 -30.14
N LEU A 70 -6.09 18.66 -30.25
CA LEU A 70 -5.44 19.36 -29.15
C LEU A 70 -5.59 20.87 -29.32
N GLU A 71 -6.22 21.56 -28.36
CA GLU A 71 -6.41 23.01 -28.43
C GLU A 71 -5.30 23.79 -27.71
N ARG A 72 -4.88 23.34 -26.51
CA ARG A 72 -3.85 24.06 -25.75
C ARG A 72 -3.12 23.13 -24.79
N ARG A 73 -1.78 23.13 -24.86
CA ARG A 73 -0.92 22.39 -23.94
C ARG A 73 -0.58 23.25 -22.72
N PRO A 74 -0.96 22.86 -21.49
CA PRO A 74 -0.41 23.48 -20.29
C PRO A 74 1.11 23.30 -20.28
N LYS A 75 1.87 24.36 -20.00
CA LYS A 75 3.33 24.29 -19.89
C LYS A 75 3.71 23.23 -18.84
N GLY A 76 4.62 22.33 -19.19
CA GLY A 76 5.22 21.37 -18.26
C GLY A 76 4.42 20.09 -17.98
N GLN A 77 3.18 19.94 -18.47
CA GLN A 77 2.44 18.68 -18.31
C GLN A 77 2.55 17.79 -19.57
N PRO A 78 2.85 16.49 -19.40
CA PRO A 78 2.83 15.57 -20.52
C PRO A 78 1.38 15.38 -20.98
N PRO A 79 1.13 15.45 -22.29
CA PRO A 79 -0.12 15.01 -22.89
C PRO A 79 -0.73 13.73 -22.35
N GLY A 80 -2.03 13.78 -22.02
CA GLY A 80 -2.88 12.69 -22.48
C GLY A 80 -4.22 12.50 -21.79
N LEU A 81 -4.93 11.56 -22.40
CA LEU A 81 -6.17 10.97 -21.93
C LEU A 81 -5.84 9.74 -21.09
N SER A 82 -6.50 9.56 -19.94
CA SER A 82 -6.28 8.41 -19.08
C SER A 82 -7.60 7.75 -18.70
N ALA A 83 -7.64 6.42 -18.79
CA ALA A 83 -8.64 5.66 -18.04
C ALA A 83 -8.44 5.93 -16.54
N ALA A 84 -9.53 6.03 -15.81
CA ALA A 84 -9.49 6.30 -14.37
C ALA A 84 -10.60 5.54 -13.65
N VAL A 85 -10.42 5.32 -12.36
CA VAL A 85 -11.43 4.71 -11.49
C VAL A 85 -11.48 5.48 -10.18
N ARG A 86 -12.71 5.83 -9.76
CA ARG A 86 -13.01 6.33 -8.41
C ARG A 86 -13.72 5.24 -7.63
N PHE A 87 -13.33 5.02 -6.39
CA PHE A 87 -14.04 4.10 -5.49
C PHE A 87 -14.95 4.90 -4.59
N ILE A 88 -16.12 4.38 -4.29
CA ILE A 88 -17.10 5.02 -3.41
C ILE A 88 -17.60 4.03 -2.35
N ASP A 89 -17.89 4.53 -1.16
CA ASP A 89 -18.49 3.76 -0.07
C ASP A 89 -20.03 3.69 -0.20
N GLU A 90 -20.70 3.09 0.78
CA GLU A 90 -22.16 2.98 0.81
C GLU A 90 -22.88 4.33 0.86
N LYS A 91 -22.19 5.39 1.32
CA LYS A 91 -22.72 6.77 1.40
C LYS A 91 -22.44 7.55 0.11
N GLY A 92 -21.73 6.96 -0.85
CA GLY A 92 -21.27 7.62 -2.08
C GLY A 92 -20.06 8.53 -1.88
N GLU A 93 -19.40 8.47 -0.71
CA GLU A 93 -18.18 9.22 -0.43
C GLU A 93 -16.97 8.51 -1.06
N ALA A 94 -15.99 9.29 -1.51
CA ALA A 94 -14.82 8.73 -2.18
C ALA A 94 -13.94 7.93 -1.22
N VAL A 95 -13.72 6.65 -1.52
CA VAL A 95 -12.77 5.80 -0.81
C VAL A 95 -11.37 6.02 -1.39
N PRO A 96 -10.41 6.56 -0.61
CA PRO A 96 -9.09 6.88 -1.15
C PRO A 96 -8.33 5.62 -1.59
N TYR A 97 -7.95 5.55 -2.86
CA TYR A 97 -7.05 4.52 -3.36
C TYR A 97 -5.61 5.02 -3.29
N ARG A 98 -4.81 4.47 -2.36
CA ARG A 98 -3.43 4.93 -2.08
C ARG A 98 -3.33 6.43 -1.81
N GLY A 99 -4.29 6.96 -1.05
CA GLY A 99 -4.36 8.38 -0.70
C GLY A 99 -4.77 9.29 -1.86
N ARG A 100 -5.31 8.75 -2.96
CA ARG A 100 -5.85 9.52 -4.07
C ARG A 100 -7.33 9.19 -4.30
N PRO A 101 -8.17 10.17 -4.66
CA PRO A 101 -9.58 9.92 -4.98
C PRO A 101 -9.77 9.22 -6.33
N TRP A 102 -8.73 9.18 -7.17
CA TRP A 102 -8.74 8.57 -8.49
C TRP A 102 -7.48 7.74 -8.70
N LEU A 103 -7.66 6.55 -9.22
CA LEU A 103 -6.60 5.77 -9.85
C LEU A 103 -6.55 6.12 -11.34
N PHE A 104 -5.37 6.37 -11.88
CA PHE A 104 -5.18 6.76 -13.29
C PHE A 104 -4.33 5.72 -14.02
N GLY A 105 -4.72 5.39 -15.24
CA GLY A 105 -3.90 4.71 -16.23
C GLY A 105 -2.80 5.61 -16.79
N LYS A 106 -1.99 5.05 -17.70
CA LYS A 106 -0.97 5.84 -18.42
C LYS A 106 -1.65 6.78 -19.42
N PRO A 107 -1.23 8.06 -19.50
CA PRO A 107 -1.79 9.00 -20.45
C PRO A 107 -1.38 8.67 -21.90
N VAL A 108 -2.26 8.99 -22.84
CA VAL A 108 -2.12 8.64 -24.26
C VAL A 108 -2.04 9.87 -25.16
N ARG A 109 -1.22 9.75 -26.21
CA ARG A 109 -1.01 10.73 -27.29
C ARG A 109 -1.36 10.17 -28.66
N ALA A 110 -2.44 9.42 -28.76
CA ALA A 110 -2.77 8.74 -30.00
C ALA A 110 -3.81 9.55 -30.76
N ALA A 111 -3.43 10.01 -31.95
CA ALA A 111 -4.36 10.51 -32.97
C ALA A 111 -5.18 9.36 -33.60
N GLU A 112 -4.82 8.12 -33.31
CA GLU A 112 -5.50 6.89 -33.72
C GLU A 112 -6.19 6.24 -32.52
N TRP A 113 -7.19 5.41 -32.81
CA TRP A 113 -7.85 4.58 -31.80
C TRP A 113 -6.84 3.71 -31.08
N THR A 114 -6.78 3.85 -29.77
CA THR A 114 -5.86 3.09 -28.92
C THR A 114 -6.62 2.50 -27.75
N GLU A 115 -6.46 1.20 -27.53
CA GLU A 115 -6.93 0.55 -26.32
C GLU A 115 -6.06 0.95 -25.12
N ARG A 116 -6.70 1.27 -24.00
CA ARG A 116 -6.04 1.39 -22.71
C ARG A 116 -6.69 0.51 -21.68
N SER A 117 -5.83 -0.25 -21.02
CA SER A 117 -6.21 -1.02 -19.84
C SER A 117 -5.70 -0.34 -18.57
N LEU A 118 -6.56 -0.36 -17.55
CA LEU A 118 -6.26 -0.01 -16.17
C LEU A 118 -6.72 -1.17 -15.31
N GLU A 119 -5.77 -1.85 -14.68
CA GLU A 119 -6.07 -2.88 -13.70
C GLU A 119 -6.02 -2.32 -12.29
N PHE A 120 -6.95 -2.78 -11.47
CA PHE A 120 -7.10 -2.30 -10.10
C PHE A 120 -7.69 -3.38 -9.20
N VAL A 121 -7.35 -3.28 -7.92
CA VAL A 121 -7.95 -4.08 -6.85
C VAL A 121 -8.93 -3.17 -6.12
N VAL A 122 -10.12 -3.66 -5.79
CA VAL A 122 -11.10 -2.90 -5.02
C VAL A 122 -10.56 -2.70 -3.59
N PRO A 123 -10.38 -1.46 -3.11
CA PRO A 123 -9.89 -1.19 -1.77
C PRO A 123 -10.95 -1.53 -0.71
N ARG A 124 -10.50 -1.75 0.52
CA ARG A 124 -11.38 -1.99 1.67
C ARG A 124 -12.36 -0.85 1.89
N GLY A 125 -13.63 -1.21 2.15
CA GLY A 125 -14.73 -0.26 2.37
C GLY A 125 -15.31 0.35 1.09
N ALA A 126 -14.81 -0.01 -0.10
CA ALA A 126 -15.46 0.38 -1.35
C ALA A 126 -16.69 -0.50 -1.61
N PHE A 127 -17.85 0.14 -1.68
CA PHE A 127 -19.12 -0.47 -2.03
C PHE A 127 -19.30 -0.55 -3.55
N ALA A 128 -18.81 0.46 -4.27
CA ALA A 128 -18.86 0.53 -5.72
C ALA A 128 -17.63 1.25 -6.28
N PHE A 129 -17.45 1.18 -7.59
CA PHE A 129 -16.48 2.00 -8.30
C PHE A 129 -17.03 2.58 -9.60
N GLU A 130 -16.55 3.75 -9.96
CA GLU A 130 -16.95 4.50 -11.14
C GLU A 130 -15.78 4.56 -12.12
N PRO A 131 -15.86 3.83 -13.25
CA PRO A 131 -14.91 3.99 -14.32
C PRO A 131 -15.12 5.34 -14.99
N ALA A 132 -14.02 5.99 -15.35
CA ALA A 132 -14.02 7.30 -15.98
C ALA A 132 -12.91 7.43 -17.01
N VAL A 133 -13.05 8.43 -17.87
CA VAL A 133 -11.99 8.89 -18.76
C VAL A 133 -11.68 10.33 -18.40
N LEU A 134 -10.44 10.58 -18.00
CA LEU A 134 -10.00 11.89 -17.53
C LEU A 134 -9.04 12.55 -18.52
N PHE A 135 -9.34 13.82 -18.80
CA PHE A 135 -8.59 14.69 -19.68
C PHE A 135 -7.68 15.56 -18.85
N THR A 136 -6.37 15.49 -19.11
CA THR A 136 -5.42 16.42 -18.49
C THR A 136 -5.29 17.74 -19.26
N TRP A 137 -6.01 17.88 -20.38
CA TRP A 137 -5.82 18.89 -21.42
C TRP A 137 -7.12 19.49 -21.94
N TYR A 138 -7.00 20.65 -22.58
CA TYR A 138 -8.06 21.24 -23.41
C TYR A 138 -7.96 20.67 -24.82
N GLY A 139 -9.01 19.99 -25.26
CA GLY A 139 -9.08 19.34 -26.56
C GLY A 139 -10.34 18.49 -26.71
N GLU A 140 -10.41 17.79 -27.82
CA GLU A 140 -11.48 16.86 -28.16
C GLU A 140 -10.90 15.46 -28.23
N ALA A 141 -11.60 14.49 -27.64
CA ALA A 141 -11.29 13.09 -27.80
C ALA A 141 -12.59 12.31 -27.97
N SER A 142 -12.49 11.26 -28.76
CA SER A 142 -13.53 10.25 -28.92
C SER A 142 -13.22 9.08 -27.98
N VAL A 143 -14.27 8.59 -27.34
CA VAL A 143 -14.28 7.36 -26.56
C VAL A 143 -15.31 6.47 -27.21
N ASP A 144 -14.93 5.25 -27.57
CA ASP A 144 -15.85 4.29 -28.20
C ASP A 144 -16.44 3.39 -27.12
N ASP A 145 -15.70 2.34 -26.74
CA ASP A 145 -16.14 1.38 -25.74
C ASP A 145 -15.36 1.52 -24.43
N ALA A 146 -16.02 1.17 -23.33
CA ALA A 146 -15.46 1.07 -21.99
C ALA A 146 -15.97 -0.21 -21.34
N GLU A 147 -15.08 -1.19 -21.23
CA GLU A 147 -15.38 -2.51 -20.69
C GLU A 147 -14.74 -2.64 -19.31
N VAL A 148 -15.51 -3.12 -18.33
CA VAL A 148 -14.96 -3.55 -17.04
C VAL A 148 -15.17 -5.04 -16.92
N VAL A 149 -14.08 -5.78 -16.94
CA VAL A 149 -14.09 -7.22 -16.70
C VAL A 149 -13.45 -7.52 -15.35
N PRO A 150 -13.94 -8.52 -14.58
CA PRO A 150 -13.15 -9.13 -13.54
C PRO A 150 -11.81 -9.54 -14.16
N ALA A 151 -10.70 -9.11 -13.55
CA ALA A 151 -9.41 -9.66 -13.94
C ALA A 151 -9.37 -11.07 -13.38
N GLU A 152 -9.03 -12.05 -14.23
CA GLU A 152 -8.79 -13.40 -13.75
C GLU A 152 -7.72 -13.35 -12.65
N PRO A 153 -7.93 -14.05 -11.52
CA PRO A 153 -6.88 -14.21 -10.54
C PRO A 153 -5.67 -14.84 -11.25
N PRO A 154 -4.44 -14.52 -10.83
CA PRO A 154 -3.29 -15.26 -11.34
C PRO A 154 -3.50 -16.76 -11.10
N ASP A 155 -3.02 -17.58 -12.01
CA ASP A 155 -3.05 -19.04 -11.86
C ASP A 155 -2.04 -19.46 -10.78
N TRP A 156 -2.42 -19.25 -9.51
CA TRP A 156 -1.60 -19.61 -8.38
C TRP A 156 -1.49 -21.14 -8.28
N GLU A 157 -0.26 -21.62 -8.18
CA GLU A 157 0.01 -22.98 -7.75
C GLU A 157 0.08 -22.97 -6.21
N GLU A 158 -0.79 -23.77 -5.59
CA GLU A 158 -0.91 -23.86 -4.15
C GLU A 158 -0.20 -25.10 -3.62
N VAL A 159 0.58 -24.92 -2.56
CA VAL A 159 1.19 -26.00 -1.78
C VAL A 159 0.70 -25.86 -0.33
N PRO A 160 -0.32 -26.65 0.07
CA PRO A 160 -0.81 -26.64 1.43
C PRO A 160 0.30 -26.96 2.43
N GLY A 161 0.35 -26.22 3.54
CA GLY A 161 1.34 -26.43 4.58
C GLY A 161 0.73 -26.52 5.98
N GLN A 162 1.52 -26.97 6.96
CA GLN A 162 1.08 -27.03 8.35
C GLN A 162 1.16 -25.63 8.99
N GLY A 163 0.10 -24.84 8.80
CA GLY A 163 -0.04 -23.48 9.35
C GLY A 163 0.50 -22.35 8.46
N LEU A 164 1.03 -22.69 7.28
CA LEU A 164 1.49 -21.74 6.27
C LEU A 164 1.22 -22.34 4.89
N ASP A 165 0.20 -21.82 4.20
CA ASP A 165 -0.08 -22.18 2.82
C ASP A 165 0.80 -21.37 1.89
N LEU A 166 1.45 -22.06 0.95
CA LEU A 166 2.39 -21.44 0.03
C LEU A 166 1.74 -21.33 -1.34
N HIS A 167 1.83 -20.14 -1.92
CA HIS A 167 1.30 -19.82 -3.24
C HIS A 167 2.43 -19.30 -4.10
N HIS A 168 2.56 -19.77 -5.34
CA HIS A 168 3.52 -19.22 -6.30
C HIS A 168 2.93 -19.18 -7.70
N LEU A 169 3.51 -18.34 -8.56
CA LEU A 169 3.12 -18.30 -9.97
C LEU A 169 3.77 -19.47 -10.74
N PRO A 170 3.19 -19.88 -11.88
CA PRO A 170 3.76 -20.94 -12.71
C PRO A 170 5.17 -20.55 -13.16
N GLY A 171 6.12 -21.47 -13.00
CA GLY A 171 7.53 -21.26 -13.35
C GLY A 171 8.38 -20.54 -12.30
N ASP A 172 7.81 -20.08 -11.18
CA ASP A 172 8.56 -19.55 -10.00
C ASP A 172 8.34 -20.44 -8.77
N GLY A 173 8.37 -21.76 -8.99
CA GLY A 173 8.12 -22.75 -7.96
C GLY A 173 9.09 -22.67 -6.79
N LEU A 174 8.57 -22.90 -5.59
CA LEU A 174 9.38 -23.05 -4.38
C LEU A 174 9.92 -24.48 -4.32
N ASP A 175 11.24 -24.64 -4.38
CA ASP A 175 11.86 -25.96 -4.18
C ASP A 175 11.55 -26.53 -2.78
N ALA A 176 11.71 -27.85 -2.61
CA ALA A 176 11.38 -28.52 -1.35
C ALA A 176 12.10 -27.92 -0.14
N LYS A 177 13.38 -27.54 -0.31
CA LYS A 177 14.20 -26.94 0.74
C LYS A 177 13.65 -25.58 1.18
N THR A 178 13.30 -24.72 0.22
CA THR A 178 12.76 -23.38 0.49
C THR A 178 11.41 -23.47 1.21
N ARG A 179 10.56 -24.42 0.82
CA ARG A 179 9.27 -24.68 1.49
C ARG A 179 9.45 -25.11 2.95
N GLU A 180 10.41 -26.00 3.21
CA GLU A 180 10.78 -26.43 4.56
C GLU A 180 11.32 -25.25 5.39
N GLU A 181 12.26 -24.48 4.84
CA GLU A 181 12.85 -23.31 5.51
C GLU A 181 11.81 -22.21 5.85
N LEU A 182 10.82 -21.97 4.97
CA LEU A 182 9.70 -21.06 5.23
C LEU A 182 8.82 -21.56 6.38
N THR A 183 8.44 -22.84 6.34
CA THR A 183 7.59 -23.48 7.35
C THR A 183 8.27 -23.45 8.72
N ASP A 184 9.57 -23.80 8.78
CA ASP A 184 10.35 -23.78 10.01
C ASP A 184 10.57 -22.36 10.52
N THR A 185 10.73 -21.38 9.62
CA THR A 185 10.79 -19.97 9.99
C THR A 185 9.48 -19.52 10.63
N ALA A 186 8.32 -19.85 10.06
CA ALA A 186 7.02 -19.52 10.63
C ALA A 186 6.82 -20.17 12.01
N ARG A 187 7.15 -21.47 12.17
CA ARG A 187 7.07 -22.18 13.45
C ARG A 187 7.98 -21.56 14.51
N ARG A 188 9.24 -21.27 14.17
CA ARG A 188 10.22 -20.64 15.08
C ARG A 188 9.74 -19.27 15.53
N LEU A 189 9.24 -18.45 14.62
CA LEU A 189 8.74 -17.11 14.92
C LEU A 189 7.45 -17.16 15.75
N SER A 190 6.51 -18.04 15.40
CA SER A 190 5.29 -18.30 16.18
C SER A 190 5.63 -18.67 17.63
N LYS A 191 6.52 -19.63 17.84
CA LYS A 191 6.99 -20.03 19.17
C LYS A 191 7.65 -18.86 19.90
N ARG A 192 8.54 -18.12 19.23
CA ARG A 192 9.26 -16.98 19.84
C ARG A 192 8.33 -15.84 20.24
N LEU A 193 7.28 -15.58 19.45
CA LEU A 193 6.30 -14.53 19.71
C LEU A 193 5.18 -14.96 20.67
N GLY A 194 5.09 -16.26 21.00
CA GLY A 194 3.97 -16.82 21.76
C GLY A 194 2.63 -16.64 21.04
N VAL A 195 2.65 -16.59 19.71
CA VAL A 195 1.45 -16.45 18.87
C VAL A 195 1.25 -17.78 18.15
N PRO A 196 0.15 -18.51 18.40
CA PRO A 196 -0.09 -19.77 17.70
C PRO A 196 -0.20 -19.55 16.19
N LEU A 197 -0.08 -20.62 15.40
CA LEU A 197 -0.44 -20.65 13.98
C LEU A 197 -1.84 -21.30 13.80
N PRO A 198 -2.94 -20.71 14.31
CA PRO A 198 -4.21 -21.44 14.36
C PRO A 198 -4.95 -21.49 13.02
N HIS A 199 -4.47 -20.79 11.98
CA HIS A 199 -5.09 -20.70 10.66
C HIS A 199 -3.97 -20.62 9.63
N PRO A 200 -4.14 -21.11 8.39
CA PRO A 200 -3.09 -20.99 7.40
C PRO A 200 -2.81 -19.50 7.16
N LEU A 201 -1.57 -19.10 7.46
CA LEU A 201 -1.03 -17.87 6.88
C LEU A 201 -0.82 -18.14 5.40
N HIS A 202 -1.13 -17.18 4.55
CA HIS A 202 -0.93 -17.32 3.11
C HIS A 202 0.36 -16.61 2.69
N TYR A 203 1.29 -17.35 2.12
CA TYR A 203 2.55 -16.82 1.61
C TYR A 203 2.56 -16.86 0.09
N TYR A 204 2.48 -15.69 -0.53
CA TYR A 204 2.51 -15.53 -1.98
C TYR A 204 3.93 -15.16 -2.43
N LYS A 205 4.60 -16.08 -3.12
CA LYS A 205 5.90 -15.88 -3.75
C LYS A 205 5.74 -15.29 -5.15
N TYR A 206 6.49 -14.23 -5.42
CA TYR A 206 6.55 -13.57 -6.73
C TYR A 206 7.97 -13.67 -7.31
N PRO A 207 8.12 -13.80 -8.63
CA PRO A 207 9.44 -13.93 -9.26
C PRO A 207 10.27 -12.65 -9.13
N ASP A 208 9.61 -11.49 -9.18
CA ASP A 208 10.29 -10.20 -9.17
C ASP A 208 9.39 -9.03 -8.72
N ARG A 209 10.03 -7.87 -8.49
CA ARG A 209 9.38 -6.61 -8.09
C ARG A 209 8.38 -6.08 -9.14
N LYS A 210 8.63 -6.34 -10.43
CA LYS A 210 7.78 -5.85 -11.52
C LYS A 210 6.45 -6.61 -11.48
N THR A 211 6.48 -7.91 -11.26
CA THR A 211 5.32 -8.78 -11.13
C THR A 211 4.53 -8.48 -9.86
N LEU A 212 5.19 -8.38 -8.69
CA LEU A 212 4.54 -7.95 -7.45
C LEU A 212 3.86 -6.59 -7.60
N ARG A 213 4.55 -5.61 -8.20
CA ARG A 213 3.98 -4.29 -8.48
C ARG A 213 2.86 -4.34 -9.51
N TYR A 214 2.95 -5.20 -10.52
CA TYR A 214 1.88 -5.32 -11.50
C TYR A 214 0.61 -5.87 -10.86
N LEU A 215 0.74 -6.93 -10.05
CA LEU A 215 -0.39 -7.63 -9.45
C LEU A 215 -1.00 -6.87 -8.27
N LEU A 216 -0.19 -6.34 -7.37
CA LEU A 216 -0.67 -5.65 -6.15
C LEU A 216 -0.54 -4.13 -6.21
N GLY A 217 0.19 -3.57 -7.19
CA GLY A 217 0.50 -2.14 -7.29
C GLY A 217 1.37 -1.57 -6.16
N VAL A 218 1.96 -2.42 -5.33
CA VAL A 218 2.83 -2.02 -4.23
C VAL A 218 4.29 -1.88 -4.69
N LYS A 219 5.07 -1.12 -3.93
CA LYS A 219 6.52 -1.01 -4.11
C LYS A 219 7.22 -1.72 -2.96
N GLY A 220 8.36 -2.35 -3.24
CA GLY A 220 9.17 -3.05 -2.25
C GLY A 220 9.32 -4.52 -2.58
N ASP A 221 9.89 -5.26 -1.64
CA ASP A 221 10.16 -6.71 -1.76
C ASP A 221 9.11 -7.54 -1.04
N VAL A 222 8.43 -6.91 -0.08
CA VAL A 222 7.48 -7.53 0.83
C VAL A 222 6.27 -6.63 1.01
N HIS A 223 5.09 -7.20 0.94
CA HIS A 223 3.83 -6.58 1.30
C HIS A 223 3.04 -7.50 2.22
N ILE A 224 2.32 -6.91 3.18
CA ILE A 224 1.54 -7.67 4.15
C ILE A 224 0.11 -7.16 4.03
N VAL A 225 -0.80 -8.09 3.77
CA VAL A 225 -2.24 -7.84 3.80
C VAL A 225 -2.76 -8.52 5.06
N LEU A 226 -3.19 -7.70 6.02
CA LEU A 226 -3.76 -8.22 7.26
C LEU A 226 -5.14 -8.81 6.98
N PRO A 227 -5.52 -9.93 7.64
CA PRO A 227 -4.85 -10.48 8.83
C PRO A 227 -3.93 -11.69 8.59
N ASP A 228 -3.70 -12.13 7.35
CA ASP A 228 -3.11 -13.45 7.09
C ASP A 228 -2.21 -13.58 5.85
N GLU A 229 -2.01 -12.55 5.03
CA GLU A 229 -1.22 -12.69 3.80
C GLU A 229 0.14 -12.00 3.86
N VAL A 230 1.18 -12.72 3.43
CA VAL A 230 2.50 -12.18 3.11
C VAL A 230 2.73 -12.34 1.62
N HIS A 231 3.03 -11.25 0.93
CA HIS A 231 3.40 -11.23 -0.48
C HIS A 231 4.87 -10.83 -0.60
N SER A 232 5.71 -11.71 -1.12
CA SER A 232 7.15 -11.51 -1.12
C SER A 232 7.82 -11.95 -2.41
N ILE A 233 8.88 -11.25 -2.80
CA ILE A 233 9.80 -11.74 -3.85
C ILE A 233 10.92 -12.61 -3.27
N LEU A 234 11.06 -12.64 -1.95
CA LEU A 234 12.15 -13.33 -1.28
C LEU A 234 11.85 -14.83 -1.20
N PRO A 235 12.87 -15.70 -1.36
CA PRO A 235 12.68 -17.15 -1.17
C PRO A 235 12.21 -17.49 0.23
N VAL A 236 12.82 -16.89 1.25
CA VAL A 236 12.45 -17.04 2.66
C VAL A 236 12.32 -15.66 3.30
N ASP A 237 11.14 -15.30 3.76
CA ASP A 237 10.84 -13.96 4.28
C ASP A 237 10.47 -13.97 5.76
N ALA A 238 11.49 -14.12 6.61
CA ALA A 238 11.33 -14.03 8.05
C ALA A 238 10.78 -12.65 8.49
N PHE A 239 11.06 -11.58 7.74
CA PHE A 239 10.63 -10.23 8.06
C PHE A 239 9.11 -10.08 7.90
N GLY A 240 8.56 -10.50 6.76
CA GLY A 240 7.13 -10.47 6.47
C GLY A 240 6.34 -11.33 7.46
N ILE A 241 6.80 -12.56 7.69
CA ILE A 241 6.17 -13.50 8.61
C ILE A 241 6.19 -12.98 10.06
N ALA A 242 7.33 -12.49 10.55
CA ALA A 242 7.43 -11.96 11.92
C ALA A 242 6.49 -10.78 12.14
N ARG A 243 6.42 -9.87 11.17
CA ARG A 243 5.52 -8.72 11.24
C ARG A 243 4.06 -9.13 11.24
N LEU A 244 3.66 -10.02 10.32
CA LEU A 244 2.29 -10.51 10.24
C LEU A 244 1.85 -11.19 11.54
N LEU A 245 2.69 -12.06 12.10
CA LEU A 245 2.42 -12.75 13.37
C LEU A 245 2.27 -11.78 14.54
N ALA A 246 3.14 -10.77 14.65
CA ALA A 246 3.06 -9.78 15.72
C ALA A 246 1.84 -8.87 15.56
N ASP A 247 1.60 -8.35 14.36
CA ASP A 247 0.46 -7.47 14.05
C ASP A 247 -0.85 -8.22 14.32
N ARG A 248 -1.00 -9.47 13.85
CA ARG A 248 -2.19 -10.29 14.10
C ARG A 248 -2.32 -10.72 15.56
N GLY A 249 -1.25 -11.23 16.16
CA GLY A 249 -1.30 -11.94 17.43
C GLY A 249 -1.25 -11.04 18.66
N TRP A 250 -0.65 -9.87 18.55
CA TRP A 250 -0.54 -8.93 19.66
C TRP A 250 -1.44 -7.70 19.48
N ALA A 251 -1.66 -7.26 18.24
CA ALA A 251 -2.19 -5.93 17.95
C ALA A 251 -3.12 -5.86 16.70
N PRO A 252 -4.11 -6.75 16.55
CA PRO A 252 -4.85 -6.92 15.29
C PRO A 252 -5.56 -5.66 14.79
N ASP A 253 -5.95 -4.77 15.70
CA ASP A 253 -6.67 -3.52 15.41
C ASP A 253 -5.87 -2.26 15.72
N LEU A 254 -4.57 -2.38 16.04
CA LEU A 254 -3.77 -1.26 16.54
C LEU A 254 -2.80 -0.71 15.49
N LYS A 255 -2.53 0.59 15.60
CA LYS A 255 -1.51 1.29 14.81
C LYS A 255 -0.20 1.28 15.57
N THR A 256 0.53 0.17 15.52
CA THR A 256 1.86 0.13 16.12
C THR A 256 2.85 1.00 15.33
N PRO A 257 3.63 1.88 15.99
CA PRO A 257 4.60 2.76 15.33
C PRO A 257 5.55 1.99 14.42
N PRO A 258 5.87 2.47 13.19
CA PRO A 258 6.77 1.76 12.28
C PRO A 258 8.14 1.45 12.88
N LEU A 259 8.67 2.30 13.78
CA LEU A 259 9.89 2.02 14.53
C LEU A 259 9.79 0.66 15.27
N LEU A 260 8.66 0.38 15.94
CA LEU A 260 8.47 -0.84 16.70
C LEU A 260 8.08 -2.02 15.81
N SER A 261 7.09 -1.85 14.93
CA SER A 261 6.61 -2.95 14.08
C SER A 261 7.64 -3.40 13.04
N ARG A 262 8.31 -2.47 12.37
CA ARG A 262 9.41 -2.79 11.44
C ARG A 262 10.67 -3.19 12.18
N GLY A 263 10.95 -2.56 13.33
CA GLY A 263 12.10 -2.90 14.17
C GLY A 263 12.02 -4.34 14.68
N LEU A 264 10.88 -4.78 15.21
CA LEU A 264 10.67 -6.16 15.63
C LEU A 264 10.91 -7.14 14.47
N ALA A 265 10.32 -6.87 13.31
CA ALA A 265 10.46 -7.72 12.14
C ALA A 265 11.91 -7.85 11.67
N VAL A 266 12.68 -6.75 11.67
CA VAL A 266 14.12 -6.78 11.34
C VAL A 266 14.92 -7.52 12.42
N ALA A 267 14.66 -7.25 13.70
CA ALA A 267 15.36 -7.90 14.80
C ALA A 267 15.16 -9.42 14.78
N LEU A 268 13.93 -9.88 14.54
CA LEU A 268 13.61 -11.31 14.48
C LEU A 268 14.07 -11.99 13.19
N ALA A 269 14.09 -11.27 12.06
CA ALA A 269 14.71 -11.77 10.84
C ALA A 269 16.24 -11.91 10.98
N GLY A 270 16.86 -11.17 11.91
CA GLY A 270 18.28 -11.19 12.22
C GLY A 270 19.18 -10.58 11.14
N ARG A 271 18.60 -10.13 10.01
CA ARG A 271 19.32 -9.52 8.90
C ARG A 271 18.49 -8.44 8.22
N TRP A 272 19.18 -7.41 7.74
CA TRP A 272 18.67 -6.38 6.87
C TRP A 272 19.71 -6.07 5.80
N LEU A 273 19.33 -6.06 4.52
CA LEU A 273 20.27 -5.90 3.40
C LEU A 273 21.47 -6.88 3.46
N GLY A 274 21.21 -8.11 3.91
CA GLY A 274 22.21 -9.17 4.02
C GLY A 274 23.11 -9.12 5.26
N GLU A 275 23.00 -8.09 6.11
CA GLU A 275 23.85 -7.91 7.30
C GLU A 275 23.02 -7.88 8.60
N PRO A 276 23.60 -8.25 9.76
CA PRO A 276 22.96 -8.01 11.05
C PRO A 276 22.63 -6.53 11.25
N PRO A 277 21.42 -6.18 11.72
CA PRO A 277 21.01 -4.77 11.88
C PRO A 277 21.92 -4.00 12.83
N GLU A 278 22.47 -4.64 13.87
CA GLU A 278 23.40 -4.04 14.83
C GLU A 278 24.69 -3.59 14.13
N LYS A 279 25.22 -4.42 13.22
CA LYS A 279 26.44 -4.09 12.46
C LYS A 279 26.22 -2.87 11.56
N LEU A 280 25.06 -2.78 10.92
CA LEU A 280 24.66 -1.61 10.14
C LEU A 280 24.52 -0.37 11.02
N ALA A 281 23.89 -0.49 12.20
CA ALA A 281 23.75 0.59 13.17
C ALA A 281 25.12 1.08 13.68
N ARG A 282 26.05 0.19 14.03
CA ARG A 282 27.42 0.58 14.45
C ARG A 282 28.14 1.39 13.38
N ARG A 283 28.05 0.96 12.12
CA ARG A 283 28.63 1.71 10.98
C ARG A 283 28.01 3.10 10.83
N LEU A 284 26.69 3.24 10.96
CA LEU A 284 26.02 4.54 10.94
C LEU A 284 26.44 5.42 12.13
N ALA A 285 26.64 4.83 13.31
CA ALA A 285 27.14 5.52 14.49
C ALA A 285 28.57 6.05 14.28
N GLY A 286 29.49 5.22 13.77
CA GLY A 286 30.87 5.62 13.44
C GLY A 286 30.94 6.73 12.37
N GLN A 287 29.95 6.78 11.48
CA GLN A 287 29.80 7.85 10.48
C GLN A 287 29.09 9.11 11.00
N ARG A 288 28.65 9.14 12.27
CA ARG A 288 27.79 10.20 12.84
C ARG A 288 26.50 10.42 12.05
N ARG A 289 25.95 9.35 11.48
CA ARG A 289 24.71 9.33 10.67
C ARG A 289 23.60 8.52 11.31
N LEU A 290 23.75 8.13 12.58
CA LEU A 290 22.74 7.35 13.30
C LEU A 290 21.53 8.23 13.64
N PRO A 291 20.35 8.00 13.03
CA PRO A 291 19.14 8.77 13.31
C PRO A 291 18.73 8.66 14.78
N SER A 292 18.03 9.68 15.28
CA SER A 292 17.49 9.64 16.65
C SER A 292 16.25 8.75 16.74
N ILE A 293 16.18 7.93 17.80
CA ILE A 293 15.03 7.07 18.09
C ILE A 293 13.81 7.93 18.42
N GLU A 294 13.99 8.98 19.22
CA GLU A 294 12.94 9.96 19.53
C GLU A 294 12.29 10.49 18.24
N THR A 295 13.09 11.05 17.33
CA THR A 295 12.58 11.58 16.05
C THR A 295 11.87 10.52 15.21
N MET A 296 12.44 9.32 15.12
CA MET A 296 11.83 8.23 14.34
C MET A 296 10.54 7.68 14.96
N GLY A 297 10.40 7.76 16.29
CA GLY A 297 9.24 7.26 17.04
C GLY A 297 8.03 8.20 17.03
N LEU A 298 8.22 9.50 16.75
CA LEU A 298 7.15 10.51 16.80
C LEU A 298 5.96 10.21 15.87
N SER A 299 6.19 9.68 14.68
CA SER A 299 5.12 9.41 13.72
C SER A 299 5.56 8.45 12.64
N SER A 300 4.59 7.87 11.94
CA SER A 300 4.88 7.14 10.70
C SER A 300 5.62 8.01 9.69
N GLY A 301 5.26 9.31 9.59
CA GLY A 301 5.86 10.24 8.63
C GLY A 301 7.34 10.51 8.91
N THR A 302 7.76 10.65 10.17
CA THR A 302 9.17 10.89 10.53
C THR A 302 10.03 9.67 10.30
N PHE A 303 9.51 8.46 10.58
CA PHE A 303 10.19 7.21 10.24
C PHE A 303 10.51 7.11 8.74
N TYR A 304 9.53 7.39 7.87
CA TYR A 304 9.69 7.28 6.42
C TYR A 304 10.46 8.44 5.77
N ARG A 305 10.79 9.51 6.52
CA ARG A 305 11.71 10.57 6.06
C ARG A 305 13.18 10.15 6.16
N VAL A 306 13.49 9.20 7.04
CA VAL A 306 14.83 8.61 7.13
C VAL A 306 15.02 7.63 5.98
N HIS A 307 16.22 7.61 5.38
CA HIS A 307 16.52 6.67 4.30
C HIS A 307 16.21 5.22 4.73
N PRO A 308 15.46 4.42 3.96
CA PRO A 308 14.95 3.12 4.41
C PRO A 308 16.04 2.17 4.92
N ALA A 309 17.21 2.14 4.28
CA ALA A 309 18.33 1.32 4.73
C ALA A 309 18.77 1.64 6.18
N ALA A 310 18.78 2.93 6.54
CA ALA A 310 19.15 3.38 7.87
C ALA A 310 17.99 3.19 8.87
N ALA A 311 16.77 3.58 8.48
CA ALA A 311 15.60 3.50 9.34
C ALA A 311 15.35 2.07 9.86
N TYR A 312 15.38 1.09 8.96
CA TYR A 312 15.13 -0.31 9.32
C TYR A 312 16.28 -0.94 10.09
N ALA A 313 17.54 -0.64 9.74
CA ALA A 313 18.70 -1.13 10.49
C ALA A 313 18.70 -0.60 11.93
N VAL A 314 18.45 0.69 12.10
CA VAL A 314 18.42 1.36 13.41
C VAL A 314 17.25 0.86 14.25
N ALA A 315 16.05 0.78 13.67
CA ALA A 315 14.88 0.24 14.35
C ALA A 315 15.09 -1.22 14.76
N GLY A 316 15.65 -2.05 13.87
CA GLY A 316 15.98 -3.45 14.15
C GLY A 316 16.97 -3.59 15.30
N ALA A 317 18.08 -2.85 15.24
CA ALA A 317 19.12 -2.90 16.26
C ALA A 317 18.64 -2.38 17.62
N PHE A 318 17.83 -1.33 17.65
CA PHE A 318 17.28 -0.77 18.89
C PHE A 318 16.21 -1.70 19.50
N VAL A 319 15.29 -2.22 18.68
CA VAL A 319 14.27 -3.18 19.16
C VAL A 319 14.90 -4.49 19.61
N GLY A 320 15.89 -5.01 18.88
CA GLY A 320 16.68 -6.17 19.28
C GLY A 320 17.31 -5.95 20.66
N TRP A 321 18.00 -4.81 20.85
CA TRP A 321 18.59 -4.45 22.13
C TRP A 321 17.55 -4.38 23.26
N LEU A 322 16.37 -3.79 23.03
CA LEU A 322 15.30 -3.75 24.03
C LEU A 322 14.84 -5.16 24.42
N ILE A 323 14.64 -6.05 23.44
CA ILE A 323 14.23 -7.44 23.70
C ILE A 323 15.31 -8.19 24.46
N ASP A 324 16.58 -8.00 24.11
CA ASP A 324 17.71 -8.69 24.75
C ASP A 324 17.91 -8.24 26.22
N HIS A 325 17.65 -6.96 26.54
CA HIS A 325 17.88 -6.40 27.87
C HIS A 325 16.65 -6.46 28.79
N PHE A 326 15.45 -6.35 28.23
CA PHE A 326 14.21 -6.23 29.00
C PHE A 326 13.21 -7.38 28.77
N GLY A 327 13.49 -8.26 27.80
CA GLY A 327 12.64 -9.39 27.46
C GLY A 327 11.51 -9.03 26.48
N ILE A 328 11.05 -10.05 25.75
CA ILE A 328 10.02 -9.88 24.72
C ILE A 328 8.65 -9.51 25.30
N ASP A 329 8.33 -9.91 26.53
CA ASP A 329 7.03 -9.61 27.16
C ASP A 329 6.87 -8.12 27.48
N ARG A 330 7.93 -7.46 27.97
CA ARG A 330 7.94 -6.01 28.13
C ARG A 330 7.84 -5.31 26.79
N PHE A 331 8.58 -5.80 25.79
CA PHE A 331 8.47 -5.26 24.43
C PHE A 331 7.05 -5.39 23.87
N LYS A 332 6.40 -6.54 24.05
CA LYS A 332 5.00 -6.78 23.67
C LYS A 332 4.06 -5.78 24.34
N THR A 333 4.26 -5.52 25.64
CA THR A 333 3.46 -4.52 26.38
C THR A 333 3.57 -3.13 25.74
N LEU A 334 4.78 -2.70 25.37
CA LEU A 334 4.98 -1.46 24.63
C LEU A 334 4.30 -1.51 23.25
N TYR A 335 4.49 -2.60 22.51
CA TYR A 335 3.95 -2.82 21.16
C TYR A 335 2.44 -2.59 21.09
N THR A 336 1.70 -3.04 22.12
CA THR A 336 0.24 -2.99 22.20
C THR A 336 -0.30 -1.70 22.84
N SER A 337 0.56 -0.84 23.37
CA SER A 337 0.17 0.35 24.16
C SER A 337 -0.41 1.52 23.34
N PHE A 338 -0.30 1.48 22.01
CA PHE A 338 -0.61 2.61 21.12
C PHE A 338 -2.08 2.66 20.66
N GLY A 339 -2.82 1.56 20.77
CA GLY A 339 -4.22 1.53 20.34
C GLY A 339 -4.38 1.92 18.87
N THR A 340 -5.41 2.69 18.55
CA THR A 340 -5.66 3.26 17.20
C THR A 340 -5.00 4.63 16.99
N GLN A 341 -4.31 5.15 17.98
CA GLN A 341 -3.73 6.50 17.97
C GLN A 341 -2.37 6.49 17.25
N GLU A 342 -2.07 7.57 16.52
CA GLU A 342 -0.68 7.79 16.08
C GLU A 342 0.18 8.05 17.33
N PRO A 343 1.43 7.54 17.36
CA PRO A 343 2.32 7.67 18.52
C PRO A 343 2.48 9.10 19.01
N GLY A 344 2.80 10.04 18.11
CA GLY A 344 2.97 11.44 18.45
C GLY A 344 3.93 11.66 19.64
N PRO A 345 3.65 12.65 20.51
CA PRO A 345 4.43 12.85 21.73
C PRO A 345 4.28 11.71 22.75
N LEU A 346 3.20 10.91 22.67
CA LEU A 346 2.96 9.79 23.59
C LEU A 346 4.01 8.69 23.45
N PHE A 347 4.75 8.63 22.33
CA PHE A 347 5.76 7.59 22.13
C PHE A 347 6.78 7.52 23.27
N ALA A 348 7.36 8.66 23.66
CA ALA A 348 8.34 8.70 24.74
C ALA A 348 7.73 8.32 26.10
N GLU A 349 6.52 8.83 26.38
CA GLU A 349 5.78 8.54 27.61
C GLU A 349 5.46 7.04 27.73
N ARG A 350 5.02 6.38 26.64
CA ARG A 350 4.74 4.94 26.61
C ARG A 350 5.99 4.10 26.81
N VAL A 351 7.10 4.50 26.19
CA VAL A 351 8.40 3.84 26.39
C VAL A 351 8.81 3.93 27.86
N GLU A 352 8.74 5.11 28.46
CA GLU A 352 9.08 5.33 29.86
C GLU A 352 8.15 4.55 30.81
N ALA A 353 6.85 4.54 30.55
CA ALA A 353 5.89 3.79 31.35
C ALA A 353 6.16 2.27 31.36
N VAL A 354 6.65 1.70 30.26
CA VAL A 354 6.92 0.25 30.15
C VAL A 354 8.29 -0.13 30.71
N TYR A 355 9.32 0.69 30.49
CA TYR A 355 10.69 0.35 30.88
C TYR A 355 11.14 1.00 32.19
N GLY A 356 10.40 2.00 32.70
CA GLY A 356 10.78 2.80 33.87
C GLY A 356 11.97 3.73 33.61
N VAL A 357 12.34 3.95 32.35
CA VAL A 357 13.50 4.74 31.94
C VAL A 357 13.09 5.66 30.79
N PRO A 358 13.40 6.97 30.87
CA PRO A 358 13.09 7.90 29.78
C PRO A 358 13.69 7.44 28.45
N LEU A 359 12.95 7.62 27.35
CA LEU A 359 13.38 7.20 26.01
C LEU A 359 14.79 7.70 25.64
N LYS A 360 15.09 8.96 25.99
CA LYS A 360 16.40 9.56 25.73
C LYS A 360 17.53 8.84 26.47
N ALA A 361 17.29 8.39 27.69
CA ALA A 361 18.27 7.63 28.47
C ALA A 361 18.47 6.22 27.90
N LEU A 362 17.39 5.54 27.47
CA LEU A 362 17.50 4.26 26.75
C LEU A 362 18.28 4.41 25.43
N GLU A 363 18.02 5.48 24.67
CA GLU A 363 18.76 5.75 23.44
C GLU A 363 20.26 5.98 23.70
N VAL A 364 20.62 6.68 24.78
CA VAL A 364 22.04 6.85 25.18
C VAL A 364 22.67 5.51 25.56
N GLN A 365 22.00 4.67 26.35
CA GLN A 365 22.50 3.36 26.75
C GLN A 365 22.71 2.44 25.54
N TRP A 366 21.73 2.37 24.65
CA TRP A 366 21.83 1.60 23.41
C TRP A 366 22.95 2.11 22.50
N ARG A 367 23.09 3.44 22.34
CA ARG A 367 24.19 4.01 21.55
C ARG A 367 25.56 3.68 22.14
N ALA A 368 25.68 3.64 23.47
CA ALA A 368 26.92 3.21 24.13
C ALA A 368 27.24 1.74 23.83
N SER A 369 26.24 0.86 23.78
CA SER A 369 26.46 -0.56 23.42
C SER A 369 26.88 -0.77 21.96
N LEU A 370 26.72 0.22 21.08
CA LEU A 370 27.22 0.18 19.70
C LEU A 370 28.71 0.54 19.58
N ALA A 371 29.32 1.13 20.61
CA ALA A 371 30.73 1.51 20.62
C ALA A 371 31.67 0.36 21.05
N LEU A 372 31.09 -0.75 21.52
CA LEU A 372 31.75 -2.01 21.84
C LEU A 372 31.77 -2.93 20.61
#